data_AF-A0A3G3GL74-F1
#
_entry.id   AF-A0A3G3GL74-F1
#
_cell.length_a   1.000
_cell.length_b   1.000
_cell.length_c   1.000
_cell.angle_alpha   90.00
_cell.angle_beta   90.00
_cell.angle_gamma   90.00
#
_symmetry.space_group_name_H-M   'P 1'
#
loop_
_entity.id
_entity.type
_entity.pdbx_description
1 polymer ?
#
loop_
_entity_poly.entity_id
_entity_poly.type
_entity_poly.pdbx_seq_one_letter_code
_entity_poly.pdbx_strand_id
1 'polypeptide(L)'
;MKQKYLRLGLNILPKRRVVQQKIKIMFHFPPSKSIHKLSSLVPLLSWDFAHPLLQKQIEVGEDYKSISTLSERFQWDLELETKQLLRNNYILVITNLSQEIVWVSKQFETMTHYPKNEVIGLRPTFLQGEKTSTKSLNLIREKLSNVEQVATKLLNYRKNGEAYWCQVTIRPIHNTDGLLTHFMAIEKEVE
;
A
#
# COMPACT_ATOMS: atom_id res chain seq x y z
N MET A 1 -39.30 55.94 -24.72
CA MET A 1 -38.73 56.31 -23.40
C MET A 1 -37.49 55.44 -23.18
N LYS A 2 -36.27 55.84 -23.57
CA LYS A 2 -35.24 56.68 -22.91
C LYS A 2 -34.76 56.18 -21.53
N GLN A 3 -33.53 55.62 -21.51
CA GLN A 3 -32.39 55.79 -20.56
C GLN A 3 -31.30 54.78 -21.03
N LYS A 4 -30.09 55.08 -21.53
CA LYS A 4 -28.94 55.92 -21.11
C LYS A 4 -28.53 55.57 -19.66
N TYR A 5 -27.39 54.91 -19.37
CA TYR A 5 -26.01 55.35 -19.56
C TYR A 5 -24.96 54.22 -19.53
N LEU A 6 -23.77 54.61 -19.99
CA LEU A 6 -22.50 53.92 -20.22
C LEU A 6 -21.68 53.71 -18.93
N ARG A 7 -20.77 52.72 -18.99
CA ARG A 7 -19.55 52.43 -18.20
C ARG A 7 -19.70 51.60 -16.92
N LEU A 8 -19.05 50.43 -16.90
CA LEU A 8 -17.86 50.16 -16.07
C LEU A 8 -17.27 48.80 -16.45
N GLY A 9 -15.95 48.77 -16.63
CA GLY A 9 -15.21 47.58 -17.05
C GLY A 9 -15.23 46.49 -15.98
N LEU A 10 -15.36 45.25 -16.42
CA LEU A 10 -15.09 44.08 -15.61
C LEU A 10 -13.91 43.33 -16.22
N ASN A 11 -12.75 43.71 -15.68
CA ASN A 11 -11.57 42.91 -15.39
C ASN A 11 -11.57 41.49 -15.96
N ILE A 12 -10.76 41.34 -17.00
CA ILE A 12 -10.10 40.08 -17.36
C ILE A 12 -9.34 39.60 -16.12
N LEU A 13 -9.77 38.47 -15.56
CA LEU A 13 -9.07 37.80 -14.47
C LEU A 13 -7.64 37.47 -14.90
N PRO A 14 -6.61 37.78 -14.09
CA PRO A 14 -5.24 37.43 -14.43
C PRO A 14 -5.09 35.91 -14.41
N LYS A 15 -4.54 35.35 -15.49
CA LYS A 15 -4.00 33.98 -15.53
C LYS A 15 -3.13 33.78 -14.29
N ARG A 16 -3.58 32.96 -13.33
CA ARG A 16 -2.73 32.50 -12.22
C ARG A 16 -1.57 31.73 -12.84
N ARG A 17 -0.39 32.36 -12.84
CA ARG A 17 0.89 31.69 -13.08
C ARG A 17 1.01 30.57 -12.04
N VAL A 18 1.07 29.33 -12.50
CA VAL A 18 1.60 28.23 -11.70
C VAL A 18 3.06 28.58 -11.43
N VAL A 19 3.35 29.00 -10.20
CA VAL A 19 4.72 29.12 -9.73
C VAL A 19 5.24 27.69 -9.59
N GLN A 20 5.89 27.19 -10.63
CA GLN A 20 6.78 26.04 -10.49
C GLN A 20 7.95 26.48 -9.62
N GLN A 21 7.87 26.27 -8.31
CA GLN A 21 9.05 26.21 -7.47
C GLN A 21 9.82 24.95 -7.87
N LYS A 22 10.70 25.09 -8.87
CA LYS A 22 11.82 24.18 -9.04
C LYS A 22 12.71 24.36 -7.81
N ILE A 23 12.62 23.45 -6.86
CA ILE A 23 13.68 23.26 -5.87
C ILE A 23 14.88 22.75 -6.67
N LYS A 24 15.75 23.67 -7.08
CA LYS A 24 17.04 23.34 -7.68
C LYS A 24 17.98 23.04 -6.52
N ILE A 25 18.00 21.78 -6.07
CA ILE A 25 19.06 21.32 -5.18
C ILE A 25 20.33 21.31 -6.02
N MET A 26 21.14 22.36 -5.86
CA MET A 26 22.37 22.54 -6.60
C MET A 26 23.47 21.75 -5.87
N PHE A 27 23.55 20.45 -6.13
CA PHE A 27 24.77 19.71 -5.83
C PHE A 27 25.80 20.10 -6.88
N HIS A 28 26.75 20.95 -6.49
CA HIS A 28 27.92 21.24 -7.31
C HIS A 28 28.83 20.01 -7.26
N PHE A 29 28.67 19.09 -8.20
CA PHE A 29 29.62 17.99 -8.38
C PHE A 29 30.82 18.51 -9.19
N PRO A 30 32.06 18.40 -8.68
CA PRO A 30 33.23 18.71 -9.48
C PRO A 30 33.32 17.75 -10.68
N PRO A 31 33.88 18.20 -11.83
CA PRO A 31 33.94 17.39 -13.03
C PRO A 31 34.81 16.15 -12.80
N SER A 32 34.33 15.04 -13.34
CA SER A 32 34.87 13.69 -13.15
C SER A 32 36.33 13.57 -13.56
N LYS A 33 37.26 13.68 -12.60
CA LYS A 33 38.56 13.03 -12.66
C LYS A 33 38.91 12.56 -11.24
N SER A 34 39.38 11.32 -11.15
CA SER A 34 39.81 10.60 -9.93
C SER A 34 38.74 10.18 -8.91
N ILE A 35 37.93 9.17 -9.27
CA ILE A 35 37.13 8.38 -8.30
C ILE A 35 38.00 7.34 -7.56
N HIS A 36 39.22 7.06 -8.03
CA HIS A 36 40.08 5.99 -7.47
C HIS A 36 40.86 6.34 -6.19
N LYS A 37 40.59 7.46 -5.50
CA LYS A 37 41.35 7.85 -4.29
C LYS A 37 40.50 8.30 -3.09
N LEU A 38 39.20 7.99 -3.12
CA LEU A 38 38.25 8.32 -2.03
C LEU A 38 37.75 7.08 -1.26
N SER A 39 38.27 5.89 -1.54
CA SER A 39 37.76 4.64 -0.97
C SER A 39 38.22 4.35 0.47
N SER A 40 39.16 5.10 1.03
CA SER A 40 39.78 4.75 2.33
C SER A 40 39.60 5.79 3.45
N LEU A 41 38.85 6.88 3.23
CA LEU A 41 38.77 8.00 4.18
C LEU A 41 37.35 8.51 4.45
N VAL A 42 36.32 7.85 3.93
CA VAL A 42 34.94 8.21 4.28
C VAL A 42 34.47 7.25 5.37
N PRO A 43 34.21 7.69 6.61
CA PRO A 43 33.46 6.87 7.55
C PRO A 43 32.10 6.55 6.89
N LEU A 44 31.56 5.34 7.13
CA LEU A 44 30.26 4.86 6.63
C LEU A 44 29.32 6.03 6.36
N LEU A 45 29.08 6.35 5.08
CA LEU A 45 28.35 7.54 4.68
C LEU A 45 26.98 7.50 5.34
N SER A 46 26.48 8.64 5.85
CA SER A 46 25.12 8.75 6.39
C SER A 46 24.04 8.23 5.42
N TRP A 47 24.36 8.14 4.13
CA TRP A 47 23.55 7.52 3.10
C TRP A 47 23.32 6.01 3.28
N ASP A 48 24.30 5.25 3.77
CA ASP A 48 24.15 3.80 4.01
C ASP A 48 23.14 3.54 5.14
N PHE A 49 23.07 4.44 6.13
CA PHE A 49 22.08 4.39 7.21
C PHE A 49 20.70 4.91 6.77
N ALA A 50 20.66 5.93 5.91
CA ALA A 50 19.40 6.49 5.40
C ALA A 50 18.75 5.60 4.34
N HIS A 51 19.54 4.83 3.57
CA HIS A 51 19.08 4.08 2.41
C HIS A 51 17.95 3.08 2.74
N PRO A 52 18.05 2.22 3.76
CA PRO A 52 16.96 1.30 4.10
C PRO A 52 15.66 2.01 4.50
N LEU A 53 15.77 3.13 5.23
CA LEU A 53 14.60 3.92 5.63
C LEU A 53 13.94 4.60 4.43
N LEU A 54 14.75 5.14 3.50
CA LEU A 54 14.27 5.74 2.26
C LEU A 54 13.60 4.69 1.37
N GLN A 55 14.19 3.51 1.23
CA GLN A 55 13.62 2.41 0.45
C GLN A 55 12.26 2.00 1.00
N LYS A 56 12.12 1.82 2.32
CA LYS A 56 10.83 1.52 2.95
C LYS A 56 9.79 2.63 2.69
N GLN A 57 10.19 3.90 2.78
CA GLN A 57 9.27 5.01 2.50
C GLN A 57 8.79 5.03 1.05
N ILE A 58 9.65 4.68 0.10
CA ILE A 58 9.30 4.54 -1.31
C ILE A 58 8.29 3.40 -1.49
N GLU A 59 8.57 2.21 -0.95
CA GLU A 59 7.68 1.05 -1.03
C GLU A 59 6.29 1.35 -0.45
N VAL A 60 6.22 1.94 0.74
CA VAL A 60 4.96 2.37 1.35
C VAL A 60 4.23 3.41 0.48
N GLY A 61 4.97 4.30 -0.18
CA GLY A 61 4.42 5.29 -1.10
C GLY A 61 3.80 4.65 -2.35
N GLU A 62 4.45 3.64 -2.92
CA GLU A 62 3.98 2.89 -4.09
C GLU A 62 2.75 2.04 -3.76
N ASP A 63 2.76 1.36 -2.63
CA ASP A 63 1.61 0.59 -2.14
C ASP A 63 0.40 1.50 -1.88
N TYR A 64 0.62 2.63 -1.20
CA TYR A 64 -0.43 3.60 -0.93
C TYR A 64 -1.03 4.16 -2.23
N LYS A 65 -0.20 4.54 -3.21
CA LYS A 65 -0.67 5.00 -4.52
C LYS A 65 -1.50 3.94 -5.23
N SER A 66 -1.09 2.68 -5.15
CA SER A 66 -1.81 1.55 -5.75
C SER A 66 -3.18 1.35 -5.09
N ILE A 67 -3.25 1.41 -3.76
CA ILE A 67 -4.52 1.33 -3.02
C ILE A 67 -5.41 2.53 -3.35
N SER A 68 -4.90 3.76 -3.34
CA SER A 68 -5.70 4.95 -3.69
C SER A 68 -6.33 4.82 -5.08
N THR A 69 -5.59 4.28 -6.06
CA THR A 69 -6.13 4.01 -7.41
C THR A 69 -7.29 3.01 -7.37
N LEU A 70 -7.20 1.96 -6.55
CA LEU A 70 -8.28 0.98 -6.38
C LEU A 70 -9.46 1.58 -5.60
N SER A 71 -9.19 2.33 -4.54
CA SER A 71 -10.21 3.02 -3.74
C SER A 71 -11.00 4.00 -4.58
N GLU A 72 -10.35 4.78 -5.46
CA GLU A 72 -11.05 5.65 -6.41
C GLU A 72 -11.89 4.84 -7.40
N ARG A 73 -11.33 3.77 -7.99
CA ARG A 73 -12.00 2.93 -8.99
C ARG A 73 -13.26 2.25 -8.43
N PHE A 74 -13.20 1.77 -7.20
CA PHE A 74 -14.28 1.02 -6.56
C PHE A 74 -15.05 1.82 -5.51
N GLN A 75 -14.76 3.11 -5.38
CA GLN A 75 -15.41 4.05 -4.47
C GLN A 75 -15.35 3.59 -3.00
N TRP A 76 -14.16 3.17 -2.54
CA TRP A 76 -13.94 2.77 -1.15
C TRP A 76 -13.52 3.96 -0.28
N ASP A 77 -13.88 3.91 1.01
CA ASP A 77 -13.39 4.84 2.03
C ASP A 77 -12.32 4.18 2.92
N LEU A 78 -11.06 4.17 2.47
CA LEU A 78 -9.96 3.39 3.10
C LEU A 78 -8.62 4.13 3.25
N GLU A 79 -8.50 5.39 2.81
CA GLU A 79 -7.19 5.99 2.57
C GLU A 79 -6.33 6.23 3.83
N LEU A 80 -6.91 6.82 4.89
CA LEU A 80 -6.11 7.22 6.06
C LEU A 80 -5.60 6.03 6.85
N GLU A 81 -6.39 4.99 6.97
CA GLU A 81 -6.06 3.80 7.75
C GLU A 81 -4.99 2.95 7.07
N THR A 82 -5.13 2.70 5.76
CA THR A 82 -4.21 1.84 5.00
C THR A 82 -2.78 2.37 5.02
N LYS A 83 -2.60 3.69 4.92
CA LYS A 83 -1.28 4.32 5.01
C LYS A 83 -0.59 4.09 6.37
N GLN A 84 -1.35 4.11 7.46
CA GLN A 84 -0.80 3.86 8.80
C GLN A 84 -0.42 2.40 8.98
N LEU A 85 -1.27 1.49 8.51
CA LEU A 85 -1.01 0.04 8.53
C LEU A 85 0.29 -0.29 7.79
N LEU A 86 0.46 0.22 6.56
CA LEU A 86 1.68 0.00 5.77
C LEU A 86 2.94 0.53 6.47
N ARG A 87 2.89 1.75 7.04
CA ARG A 87 4.01 2.31 7.81
C ARG A 87 4.42 1.44 9.00
N ASN A 88 3.44 0.81 9.64
CA ASN A 88 3.59 -0.06 10.80
C ASN A 88 3.89 -1.52 10.44
N ASN A 89 4.31 -1.80 9.19
CA ASN A 89 4.67 -3.12 8.69
C ASN A 89 3.52 -4.15 8.71
N TYR A 90 2.26 -3.70 8.68
CA TYR A 90 1.17 -4.61 8.39
C TYR A 90 1.16 -4.96 6.91
N ILE A 91 0.77 -6.19 6.64
CA ILE A 91 0.55 -6.70 5.31
C ILE A 91 -0.91 -6.51 4.97
N LEU A 92 -1.17 -6.03 3.76
CA LEU A 92 -2.51 -5.79 3.26
C LEU A 92 -2.74 -6.68 2.05
N VAL A 93 -3.82 -7.46 2.09
CA VAL A 93 -4.28 -8.28 0.97
C VAL A 93 -5.72 -7.87 0.68
N ILE A 94 -6.00 -7.53 -0.58
CA ILE A 94 -7.36 -7.22 -1.02
C ILE A 94 -7.83 -8.34 -1.95
N THR A 95 -9.03 -8.83 -1.72
CA THR A 95 -9.65 -9.90 -2.52
C THR A 95 -11.01 -9.46 -3.06
N ASN A 96 -11.42 -10.05 -4.19
CA ASN A 96 -12.79 -9.93 -4.69
C ASN A 96 -13.76 -10.80 -3.87
N LEU A 97 -15.05 -10.82 -4.23
CA LEU A 97 -16.07 -11.62 -3.51
C LEU A 97 -15.85 -13.14 -3.61
N SER A 98 -15.15 -13.60 -4.65
CA SER A 98 -14.69 -14.99 -4.80
C SER A 98 -13.46 -15.33 -3.95
N GLN A 99 -12.97 -14.36 -3.16
CA GLN A 99 -11.77 -14.44 -2.33
C GLN A 99 -10.48 -14.61 -3.14
N GLU A 100 -10.49 -14.20 -4.42
CA GLU A 100 -9.30 -14.16 -5.27
C GLU A 100 -8.57 -12.84 -5.04
N ILE A 101 -7.26 -12.90 -4.91
CA ILE A 101 -6.40 -11.75 -4.65
C ILE A 101 -6.44 -10.81 -5.85
N VAL A 102 -6.83 -9.56 -5.60
CA VAL A 102 -6.76 -8.47 -6.59
C VAL A 102 -5.54 -7.58 -6.37
N TRP A 103 -5.03 -7.53 -5.15
CA TRP A 103 -3.86 -6.73 -4.80
C TRP A 103 -3.24 -7.20 -3.48
N VAL A 104 -1.91 -7.08 -3.36
CA VAL A 104 -1.13 -7.27 -2.13
C VAL A 104 -0.10 -6.15 -1.98
N SER A 105 0.24 -5.82 -0.72
CA SER A 105 1.33 -4.90 -0.38
C SER A 105 2.71 -5.52 -0.63
N LYS A 106 3.76 -4.69 -0.70
CA LYS A 106 5.14 -5.16 -0.87
C LYS A 106 5.60 -6.07 0.28
N GLN A 107 5.21 -5.76 1.51
CA GLN A 107 5.51 -6.61 2.67
C GLN A 107 4.94 -8.03 2.55
N PHE A 108 3.88 -8.25 1.76
CA PHE A 108 3.38 -9.60 1.48
C PHE A 108 4.47 -10.47 0.83
N GLU A 109 5.20 -9.93 -0.16
CA GLU A 109 6.26 -10.66 -0.84
C GLU A 109 7.41 -10.98 0.11
N THR A 110 7.81 -10.00 0.92
CA THR A 110 8.89 -10.14 1.90
C THR A 110 8.58 -11.21 2.93
N MET A 111 7.34 -11.26 3.46
CA MET A 111 6.95 -12.25 4.45
C MET A 111 6.68 -13.61 3.80
N THR A 112 5.92 -13.69 2.72
CA THR A 112 5.44 -14.99 2.21
C THR A 112 6.39 -15.66 1.23
N HIS A 113 7.39 -14.92 0.73
CA HIS A 113 8.29 -15.32 -0.36
C HIS A 113 7.58 -15.59 -1.70
N TYR A 114 6.31 -15.18 -1.83
CA TYR A 114 5.59 -15.18 -3.10
C TYR A 114 5.64 -13.80 -3.75
N PRO A 115 6.12 -13.67 -5.00
CA PRO A 115 6.07 -12.40 -5.71
C PRO A 115 4.62 -12.07 -6.09
N LYS A 116 4.28 -10.77 -6.09
CA LYS A 116 2.91 -10.28 -6.29
C LYS A 116 2.28 -10.79 -7.58
N ASN A 117 3.03 -10.85 -8.67
CA ASN A 117 2.55 -11.29 -9.98
C ASN A 117 2.15 -12.78 -10.04
N GLU A 118 2.64 -13.62 -9.14
CA GLU A 118 2.27 -15.04 -9.09
C GLU A 118 0.96 -15.28 -8.31
N VAL A 119 0.55 -14.34 -7.45
CA VAL A 119 -0.58 -14.55 -6.53
C VAL A 119 -1.87 -13.84 -6.95
N ILE A 120 -1.80 -12.87 -7.87
CA ILE A 120 -3.01 -12.20 -8.38
C ILE A 120 -3.92 -13.23 -9.06
N GLY A 121 -5.20 -13.20 -8.70
CA GLY A 121 -6.22 -14.13 -9.19
C GLY A 121 -6.29 -15.46 -8.42
N LEU A 122 -5.37 -15.71 -7.48
CA LEU A 122 -5.41 -16.90 -6.64
C LEU A 122 -6.13 -16.62 -5.33
N ARG A 123 -6.70 -17.67 -4.73
CA ARG A 123 -7.16 -17.63 -3.34
C ARG A 123 -5.95 -17.83 -2.41
N PRO A 124 -5.86 -17.13 -1.26
CA PRO A 124 -4.69 -17.22 -0.35
C PRO A 124 -4.57 -18.56 0.40
N THR A 125 -5.32 -19.59 -0.01
CA THR A 125 -5.26 -20.94 0.59
C THR A 125 -3.90 -21.62 0.36
N PHE A 126 -3.09 -21.16 -0.60
CA PHE A 126 -1.73 -21.64 -0.80
C PHE A 126 -0.77 -21.31 0.37
N LEU A 127 -1.16 -20.37 1.25
CA LEU A 127 -0.42 -20.10 2.49
C LEU A 127 -0.77 -21.09 3.60
N GLN A 128 -1.79 -21.93 3.43
CA GLN A 128 -2.24 -22.89 4.43
C GLN A 128 -1.53 -24.24 4.23
N GLY A 129 -1.36 -25.01 5.30
CA GLY A 129 -0.72 -26.31 5.25
C GLY A 129 -1.26 -27.27 6.30
N GLU A 130 -0.58 -28.39 6.50
CA GLU A 130 -1.04 -29.53 7.30
C GLU A 130 -1.46 -29.14 8.73
N LYS A 131 -0.68 -28.26 9.37
CA LYS A 131 -0.93 -27.84 10.76
C LYS A 131 -1.80 -26.58 10.87
N THR A 132 -2.35 -26.06 9.77
CA THR A 132 -3.26 -24.92 9.83
C THR A 132 -4.59 -25.35 10.48
N SER A 133 -4.99 -24.65 11.53
CA SER A 133 -6.20 -24.98 12.31
C SER A 133 -7.47 -24.90 11.46
N THR A 134 -8.13 -26.04 11.25
CA THR A 134 -9.44 -26.11 10.57
C THR A 134 -10.52 -25.33 11.32
N LYS A 135 -10.43 -25.24 12.65
CA LYS A 135 -11.33 -24.41 13.47
C LYS A 135 -11.19 -22.92 13.12
N SER A 136 -9.97 -22.41 13.00
CA SER A 136 -9.74 -21.01 12.60
C SER A 136 -10.22 -20.75 11.18
N LEU A 137 -9.99 -21.70 10.26
CA LEU A 137 -10.46 -21.59 8.87
C LEU A 137 -12.00 -21.58 8.78
N ASN A 138 -12.68 -22.41 9.57
CA ASN A 138 -14.14 -22.45 9.61
C ASN A 138 -14.72 -21.15 10.19
N LEU A 139 -14.12 -20.61 11.26
CA LEU A 139 -14.49 -19.30 11.80
C LEU A 139 -14.37 -18.19 10.74
N ILE A 140 -13.27 -18.17 9.98
CA ILE A 140 -13.11 -17.20 8.89
C ILE A 140 -14.21 -17.38 7.85
N ARG A 141 -14.45 -18.62 7.39
CA ARG A 141 -15.48 -18.89 6.37
C ARG A 141 -16.86 -18.42 6.82
N GLU A 142 -17.25 -18.74 8.05
CA GLU A 142 -18.53 -18.35 8.65
C GLU A 142 -18.68 -16.82 8.70
N LYS A 143 -17.66 -16.12 9.19
CA LYS A 143 -17.70 -14.66 9.32
C LYS A 143 -17.74 -13.97 7.96
N LEU A 144 -16.98 -14.45 6.98
CA LEU A 144 -17.04 -13.90 5.63
C LEU A 144 -18.38 -14.17 4.93
N SER A 145 -19.01 -15.33 5.14
CA SER A 145 -20.36 -15.59 4.59
C SER A 145 -21.44 -14.68 5.19
N ASN A 146 -21.23 -14.22 6.43
CA ASN A 146 -22.12 -13.28 7.11
C ASN A 146 -21.74 -11.81 6.88
N VAL A 147 -20.71 -11.53 6.07
CA VAL A 147 -20.19 -10.17 5.82
C VAL A 147 -19.74 -9.49 7.13
N GLU A 148 -19.18 -10.28 8.05
CA GLU A 148 -18.70 -9.82 9.35
C GLU A 148 -17.17 -9.76 9.40
N GLN A 149 -16.65 -8.84 10.22
CA GLN A 149 -15.23 -8.81 10.54
C GLN A 149 -14.83 -10.04 11.37
N VAL A 150 -13.63 -10.57 11.10
CA VAL A 150 -13.01 -11.65 11.88
C VAL A 150 -11.57 -11.30 12.22
N ALA A 151 -11.15 -11.62 13.44
CA ALA A 151 -9.75 -11.56 13.86
C ALA A 151 -9.34 -12.91 14.46
N THR A 152 -8.23 -13.47 14.00
CA THR A 152 -7.74 -14.76 14.48
C THR A 152 -6.23 -14.92 14.25
N LYS A 153 -5.66 -16.01 14.77
CA LYS A 153 -4.28 -16.43 14.53
C LYS A 153 -4.30 -17.77 13.78
N LEU A 154 -3.52 -17.89 12.72
CA LEU A 154 -3.36 -19.12 11.95
C LEU A 154 -1.90 -19.40 11.64
N LEU A 155 -1.55 -20.67 11.54
CA LEU A 155 -0.24 -21.10 11.08
C LEU A 155 -0.26 -21.14 9.55
N ASN A 156 0.57 -20.32 8.92
CA ASN A 156 0.76 -20.24 7.48
C ASN A 156 2.15 -20.75 7.09
N TYR A 157 2.37 -20.92 5.80
CA TYR A 157 3.60 -21.43 5.21
C TYR A 157 4.06 -20.50 4.10
N ARG A 158 5.33 -20.10 4.17
CA ARG A 158 5.99 -19.33 3.10
C ARG A 158 6.19 -20.25 1.88
N LYS A 159 6.56 -19.67 0.73
CA LYS A 159 6.84 -20.42 -0.51
C LYS A 159 7.91 -21.51 -0.36
N ASN A 160 8.86 -21.31 0.55
CA ASN A 160 9.93 -22.28 0.87
C ASN A 160 9.48 -23.39 1.85
N GLY A 161 8.22 -23.38 2.30
CA GLY A 161 7.67 -24.34 3.27
C GLY A 161 7.91 -23.98 4.74
N GLU A 162 8.56 -22.86 5.05
CA GLU A 162 8.75 -22.38 6.42
C GLU A 162 7.41 -21.98 7.03
N ALA A 163 7.10 -22.51 8.22
CA ALA A 163 5.88 -22.18 8.94
C ALA A 163 6.04 -20.89 9.74
N TYR A 164 5.01 -20.04 9.74
CA TYR A 164 4.96 -18.81 10.52
C TYR A 164 3.55 -18.58 11.07
N TRP A 165 3.47 -17.94 12.24
CA TRP A 165 2.19 -17.58 12.81
C TRP A 165 1.72 -16.23 12.27
N CYS A 166 0.59 -16.25 11.59
CA CYS A 166 -0.07 -15.06 11.06
C CYS A 166 -1.22 -14.64 11.98
N GLN A 167 -1.12 -13.47 12.59
CA GLN A 167 -2.29 -12.77 13.10
C GLN A 167 -2.98 -12.07 11.94
N VAL A 168 -4.26 -12.36 11.72
CA VAL A 168 -5.06 -11.79 10.63
C VAL A 168 -6.33 -11.16 11.16
N THR A 169 -6.64 -9.98 10.64
CA THR A 169 -7.97 -9.37 10.72
C THR A 169 -8.52 -9.21 9.31
N ILE A 170 -9.67 -9.82 9.01
CA ILE A 170 -10.32 -9.70 7.71
C ILE A 170 -11.60 -8.88 7.89
N ARG A 171 -11.77 -7.86 7.05
CA ARG A 171 -12.95 -6.99 7.07
C ARG A 171 -13.57 -6.82 5.68
N PRO A 172 -14.90 -6.69 5.60
CA PRO A 172 -15.57 -6.33 4.35
C PRO A 172 -15.21 -4.90 3.94
N ILE A 173 -15.08 -4.68 2.64
CA ILE A 173 -14.96 -3.34 2.03
C ILE A 173 -16.26 -3.07 1.26
N HIS A 174 -16.92 -1.98 1.65
CA HIS A 174 -18.10 -1.46 0.97
C HIS A 174 -17.73 -0.28 0.07
N ASN A 175 -18.46 -0.10 -1.03
CA ASN A 175 -18.39 1.14 -1.79
C ASN A 175 -19.21 2.25 -1.11
N THR A 176 -19.22 3.46 -1.69
CA THR A 176 -20.00 4.60 -1.20
C THR A 176 -21.52 4.37 -1.19
N ASP A 177 -22.03 3.40 -1.95
CA ASP A 177 -23.44 3.01 -1.95
C ASP A 177 -23.78 1.98 -0.86
N GLY A 178 -22.79 1.56 -0.06
CA GLY A 178 -22.94 0.54 0.97
C GLY A 178 -22.95 -0.90 0.44
N LEU A 179 -22.61 -1.13 -0.83
CA LEU A 179 -22.53 -2.47 -1.40
C LEU A 179 -21.19 -3.12 -1.07
N LEU A 180 -21.23 -4.38 -0.61
CA LEU A 180 -20.03 -5.19 -0.43
C LEU A 180 -19.38 -5.43 -1.80
N THR A 181 -18.10 -5.08 -1.93
CA THR A 181 -17.36 -5.28 -3.19
C THR A 181 -16.15 -6.19 -3.02
N HIS A 182 -15.47 -6.10 -1.87
CA HIS A 182 -14.18 -6.74 -1.64
C HIS A 182 -14.00 -7.11 -0.16
N PHE A 183 -12.95 -7.86 0.15
CA PHE A 183 -12.47 -8.04 1.51
C PHE A 183 -11.02 -7.59 1.63
N MET A 184 -10.66 -7.04 2.78
CA MET A 184 -9.29 -6.70 3.15
C MET A 184 -8.82 -7.60 4.29
N ALA A 185 -7.72 -8.32 4.09
CA ALA A 185 -6.97 -8.93 5.19
C ALA A 185 -5.83 -8.00 5.61
N ILE A 186 -5.73 -7.77 6.90
CA ILE A 186 -4.65 -7.06 7.58
C ILE A 186 -3.87 -8.10 8.37
N GLU A 187 -2.63 -8.32 7.99
CA GLU A 187 -1.82 -9.43 8.47
C GLU A 187 -0.55 -8.94 9.14
N LYS A 188 -0.11 -9.69 10.15
CA LYS A 188 1.19 -9.51 10.79
C LYS A 188 1.71 -10.85 11.28
N GLU A 189 2.99 -11.10 11.02
CA GLU A 189 3.69 -12.22 11.65
C GLU A 189 3.89 -11.93 13.13
N VAL A 190 3.60 -12.93 13.97
CA VAL A 190 3.72 -12.85 15.42
C VAL A 190 4.48 -14.06 15.93
N GLU A 191 5.15 -13.91 17.07
CA GLU A 191 5.79 -15.03 17.78
C GLU A 191 4.76 -16.01 18.39
#